data_AF-A0A2J6Q7A8-F1
#
_entry.id   AF-A0A2J6Q7A8-F1
#
_cell.length_a   1.000
_cell.length_b   1.000
_cell.length_c   1.000
_cell.angle_alpha   90.00
_cell.angle_beta   90.00
_cell.angle_gamma   90.00
#
_symmetry.space_group_name_H-M   'P 1'
#
loop_
_entity.id
_entity.type
_entity.pdbx_description
1 polymer ?
#
loop_
_entity_poly.entity_id
_entity_poly.type
_entity_poly.pdbx_seq_one_letter_code
_entity_poly.pdbx_strand_id
1 'polypeptide(L)'
;MASSLKSFLNSAKQTISGASTPAPGTPDGNTPCKELFPKVDPAVDGEDCDHDCDSCIVSLPKGFKIDEDDKLYGYVKGWSTHVLVATGKTDWVRDVADEKGSVMEAIDKKADVKPSNGRLMLSASNIPTPSHNTSYSEPTTVLLLPAFIIIENVTPKNVNTLISEFINKGPTNTTPLGPISIPTSLPDPLPTADQLTSRPSPHRALILLCSQKTRDARCGQSAPLLRKELERHLRVCGLFRDLDDERPGGVGVYFISHVGGHKYSANLMVYRKEDAFGLDKIERGKLDGEVCPPPAKPSADEVQEGAAQCIWIARVRPEDCEGIIKFTVLQGKVVKPERQLRGGFDRQRGVFSW
;
A
#
# COMPACT_ATOMS: atom_id res chain seq x y z
N MET A 1 -27.48 11.60 -35.41
CA MET A 1 -26.15 12.17 -35.74
C MET A 1 -25.80 13.29 -34.77
N ALA A 2 -25.40 12.94 -33.53
CA ALA A 2 -24.74 13.84 -32.56
C ALA A 2 -24.51 13.06 -31.25
N SER A 3 -23.43 12.30 -31.14
CA SER A 3 -22.90 11.81 -29.85
C SER A 3 -21.44 11.32 -29.85
N SER A 4 -20.70 11.41 -30.97
CA SER A 4 -19.33 10.86 -31.04
C SER A 4 -18.20 11.84 -30.70
N LEU A 5 -18.47 13.14 -30.49
CA LEU A 5 -17.42 14.17 -30.38
C LEU A 5 -17.02 14.62 -28.97
N LYS A 6 -17.64 14.11 -27.90
CA LYS A 6 -17.30 14.52 -26.51
C LYS A 6 -16.19 13.70 -25.85
N SER A 7 -15.75 12.58 -26.45
CA SER A 7 -14.73 11.70 -25.86
C SER A 7 -13.28 12.12 -26.17
N PHE A 8 -13.04 12.91 -27.21
CA PHE A 8 -11.68 13.17 -27.70
C PHE A 8 -11.01 14.42 -27.10
N LEU A 9 -11.77 15.29 -26.43
CA LEU A 9 -11.24 16.57 -25.91
C LEU A 9 -10.68 16.50 -24.48
N ASN A 10 -10.88 15.39 -23.76
CA ASN A 10 -10.33 15.21 -22.40
C ASN A 10 -8.93 14.57 -22.36
N SER A 11 -8.46 13.92 -23.44
CA SER A 11 -7.11 13.33 -23.49
C SER A 11 -6.00 14.33 -23.80
N ALA A 12 -6.31 15.53 -24.30
CA ALA A 12 -5.30 16.46 -24.83
C ALA A 12 -4.82 17.54 -23.84
N LYS A 13 -5.21 17.49 -22.56
CA LYS A 13 -4.83 18.51 -21.55
C LYS A 13 -3.97 17.98 -20.38
N GLN A 14 -3.49 16.74 -20.44
CA GLN A 14 -2.62 16.17 -19.39
C GLN A 14 -1.12 16.13 -19.74
N THR A 15 -0.72 16.69 -20.87
CA THR A 15 0.69 16.92 -21.17
C THR A 15 1.02 18.38 -20.94
N ILE A 16 1.79 18.63 -19.88
CA ILE A 16 2.69 19.75 -19.57
C ILE A 16 2.59 20.02 -18.06
N SER A 17 3.43 19.30 -17.29
CA SER A 17 4.13 19.87 -16.13
C SER A 17 5.12 18.85 -15.56
N GLY A 18 6.41 19.19 -15.66
CA GLY A 18 7.47 18.68 -14.79
C GLY A 18 7.97 17.24 -15.04
N ALA A 19 8.59 16.98 -16.19
CA ALA A 19 9.41 15.79 -16.36
C ALA A 19 10.83 16.04 -15.82
N SER A 20 11.19 15.39 -14.72
CA SER A 20 12.59 15.13 -14.38
C SER A 20 13.14 14.09 -15.36
N THR A 21 14.34 14.33 -15.89
CA THR A 21 15.01 13.44 -16.86
C THR A 21 15.07 12.01 -16.31
N PRO A 22 14.50 11.00 -17.00
CA PRO A 22 14.56 9.62 -16.55
C PRO A 22 15.99 9.09 -16.55
N ALA A 23 16.31 8.21 -15.59
CA ALA A 23 17.53 7.42 -15.65
C ALA A 23 17.50 6.48 -16.88
N PRO A 24 18.65 6.21 -17.53
CA PRO A 24 18.70 5.32 -18.70
C PRO A 24 18.15 3.92 -18.37
N GLY A 25 17.13 3.48 -19.11
CA GLY A 25 16.54 2.13 -18.98
C GLY A 25 15.13 2.08 -18.38
N THR A 26 14.53 3.22 -18.01
CA THR A 26 13.13 3.26 -17.55
C THR A 26 12.19 3.27 -18.77
N PRO A 27 11.21 2.35 -18.91
CA PRO A 27 10.28 2.35 -20.04
C PRO A 27 9.45 3.65 -20.10
N ASP A 28 9.35 4.25 -21.29
CA ASP A 28 8.43 5.36 -21.56
C ASP A 28 6.99 4.84 -21.55
N GLY A 29 6.30 4.95 -20.40
CA GLY A 29 4.85 4.72 -20.29
C GLY A 29 4.42 3.60 -19.35
N ASN A 30 3.10 3.42 -19.25
CA ASN A 30 2.48 2.38 -18.41
C ASN A 30 2.80 0.99 -18.97
N THR A 31 3.34 0.13 -18.11
CA THR A 31 3.60 -1.29 -18.44
C THR A 31 2.28 -1.99 -18.79
N PRO A 32 2.22 -2.91 -19.77
CA PRO A 32 1.02 -3.70 -20.03
C PRO A 32 0.55 -4.51 -18.81
N CYS A 33 -0.76 -4.72 -18.66
CA CYS A 33 -1.37 -5.42 -17.51
C CYS A 33 -0.75 -6.79 -17.23
N LYS A 34 -0.46 -7.55 -18.28
CA LYS A 34 0.12 -8.91 -18.19
C LYS A 34 1.62 -8.91 -17.89
N GLU A 35 2.28 -7.76 -17.99
CA GLU A 35 3.72 -7.62 -17.83
C GLU A 35 4.11 -6.94 -16.52
N LEU A 36 3.18 -6.22 -15.86
CA LEU A 36 3.45 -5.52 -14.61
C LEU A 36 3.81 -6.48 -13.47
N PHE A 37 3.01 -7.53 -13.27
CA PHE A 37 3.25 -8.57 -12.27
C PHE A 37 3.05 -9.95 -12.89
N PRO A 38 3.80 -10.98 -12.44
CA PRO A 38 3.57 -12.35 -12.89
C PRO A 38 2.16 -12.81 -12.52
N LYS A 39 1.42 -13.35 -13.49
CA LYS A 39 0.14 -14.03 -13.22
C LYS A 39 0.41 -15.42 -12.67
N VAL A 40 -0.49 -15.93 -11.82
CA VAL A 40 -0.48 -17.36 -11.46
C VAL A 40 -0.56 -18.23 -12.71
N ASP A 41 0.14 -19.36 -12.68
CA ASP A 41 0.23 -20.31 -13.80
C ASP A 41 -0.13 -21.72 -13.28
N PRO A 42 -1.20 -22.37 -13.78
CA PRO A 42 -1.58 -23.71 -13.34
C PRO A 42 -0.44 -24.74 -13.37
N ALA A 43 0.48 -24.64 -14.33
CA ALA A 43 1.61 -25.56 -14.45
C ALA A 43 2.66 -25.39 -13.34
N VAL A 44 2.70 -24.23 -12.69
CA VAL A 44 3.70 -23.87 -11.65
C VAL A 44 3.06 -23.78 -10.26
N ASP A 45 1.83 -23.26 -10.21
CA ASP A 45 1.11 -22.86 -9.02
C ASP A 45 0.02 -23.87 -8.61
N GLY A 46 -0.26 -24.86 -9.46
CA GLY A 46 -1.28 -25.89 -9.28
C GLY A 46 -2.57 -25.56 -10.05
N GLU A 47 -3.33 -26.59 -10.40
CA GLU A 47 -4.57 -26.46 -11.21
C GLU A 47 -5.60 -25.52 -10.56
N ASP A 48 -5.66 -25.47 -9.23
CA ASP A 48 -6.61 -24.63 -8.48
C ASP A 48 -6.06 -23.23 -8.15
N CYS A 49 -5.01 -22.76 -8.83
CA CYS A 49 -4.34 -21.49 -8.49
C CYS A 49 -5.19 -20.23 -8.73
N ASP A 50 -6.24 -20.31 -9.57
CA ASP A 50 -7.20 -19.24 -9.82
C ASP A 50 -8.59 -19.48 -9.20
N HIS A 51 -8.70 -20.57 -8.41
CA HIS A 51 -9.94 -20.98 -7.77
C HIS A 51 -10.36 -20.04 -6.63
N ASP A 52 -11.67 -19.86 -6.49
CA ASP A 52 -12.26 -19.11 -5.40
C ASP A 52 -12.29 -19.95 -4.12
N CYS A 53 -12.03 -19.31 -2.97
CA CYS A 53 -11.96 -20.01 -1.70
C CYS A 53 -13.30 -20.69 -1.32
N ASP A 54 -13.34 -22.03 -1.37
CA ASP A 54 -14.54 -22.82 -1.00
C ASP A 54 -14.84 -22.81 0.49
N SER A 55 -13.82 -22.56 1.33
CA SER A 55 -13.94 -22.54 2.79
C SER A 55 -14.30 -21.17 3.36
N CYS A 56 -14.36 -20.13 2.51
CA CYS A 56 -14.62 -18.77 2.93
C CYS A 56 -16.12 -18.58 3.20
N ILE A 57 -16.46 -18.21 4.43
CA ILE A 57 -17.85 -18.07 4.88
C ILE A 57 -18.31 -16.62 4.99
N VAL A 58 -17.38 -15.67 4.95
CA VAL A 58 -17.73 -14.24 4.92
C VAL A 58 -18.23 -13.89 3.53
N SER A 59 -19.34 -13.15 3.46
CA SER A 59 -19.88 -12.63 2.21
C SER A 59 -20.12 -11.14 2.31
N LEU A 60 -20.03 -10.45 1.17
CA LEU A 60 -20.41 -9.03 1.09
C LEU A 60 -21.92 -8.86 1.35
N PRO A 61 -22.36 -7.68 1.81
CA PRO A 61 -23.78 -7.42 2.05
C PRO A 61 -24.65 -7.63 0.80
N LYS A 62 -25.90 -8.06 1.00
CA LYS A 62 -26.88 -8.14 -0.09
C LYS A 62 -27.03 -6.76 -0.75
N GLY A 63 -26.95 -6.72 -2.08
CA GLY A 63 -27.04 -5.47 -2.83
C GLY A 63 -25.74 -4.66 -2.90
N PHE A 64 -24.60 -5.22 -2.51
CA PHE A 64 -23.29 -4.64 -2.74
C PHE A 64 -23.02 -4.55 -4.25
N LYS A 65 -23.23 -3.36 -4.83
CA LYS A 65 -23.07 -3.10 -6.27
C LYS A 65 -21.87 -2.23 -6.53
N ILE A 66 -21.03 -2.69 -7.45
CA ILE A 66 -19.82 -2.02 -7.92
C ILE A 66 -19.79 -2.10 -9.43
N ASP A 67 -18.93 -1.28 -10.02
CA ASP A 67 -18.68 -1.30 -11.44
C ASP A 67 -17.76 -2.47 -11.79
N GLU A 68 -18.27 -3.45 -12.53
CA GLU A 68 -17.52 -4.63 -13.04
C GLU A 68 -17.16 -4.48 -14.54
N ASP A 69 -17.73 -3.49 -15.24
CA ASP A 69 -17.67 -3.37 -16.70
C ASP A 69 -16.56 -2.42 -17.19
N ASP A 70 -16.28 -1.35 -16.45
CA ASP A 70 -15.26 -0.39 -16.86
C ASP A 70 -13.87 -1.02 -16.91
N LYS A 71 -13.03 -0.50 -17.81
CA LYS A 71 -11.60 -0.82 -17.86
C LYS A 71 -10.90 -0.30 -16.61
N LEU A 72 -10.38 -1.22 -15.80
CA LEU A 72 -9.84 -0.93 -14.48
C LEU A 72 -8.35 -0.52 -14.49
N TYR A 73 -7.54 -1.18 -15.33
CA TYR A 73 -6.09 -1.08 -15.35
C TYR A 73 -5.57 0.21 -15.99
N GLY A 74 -4.62 0.88 -15.33
CA GLY A 74 -3.91 2.05 -15.87
C GLY A 74 -4.68 3.36 -15.79
N TYR A 75 -5.65 3.46 -14.87
CA TYR A 75 -6.45 4.66 -14.63
C TYR A 75 -6.42 5.08 -13.15
N VAL A 76 -5.24 5.07 -12.56
CA VAL A 76 -4.96 5.57 -11.22
C VAL A 76 -4.02 6.78 -11.26
N LYS A 77 -4.16 7.66 -10.28
CA LYS A 77 -3.25 8.79 -10.13
C LYS A 77 -1.96 8.28 -9.49
N GLY A 78 -0.89 8.13 -10.26
CA GLY A 78 0.41 7.69 -9.78
C GLY A 78 0.99 8.59 -8.68
N TRP A 79 1.81 8.02 -7.82
CA TRP A 79 2.54 8.72 -6.76
C TRP A 79 3.99 8.26 -6.73
N SER A 80 4.84 9.02 -6.05
CA SER A 80 6.25 8.71 -5.84
C SER A 80 6.50 8.16 -4.44
N THR A 81 5.83 8.71 -3.43
CA THR A 81 5.90 8.30 -2.03
C THR A 81 4.50 8.23 -1.42
N HIS A 82 4.30 7.35 -0.45
CA HIS A 82 3.03 7.19 0.25
C HIS A 82 3.26 7.28 1.75
N VAL A 83 2.59 8.22 2.41
CA VAL A 83 2.65 8.42 3.86
C VAL A 83 1.35 7.95 4.47
N LEU A 84 1.43 6.99 5.40
CA LEU A 84 0.32 6.59 6.25
C LEU A 84 0.46 7.27 7.60
N VAL A 85 -0.52 8.10 7.97
CA VAL A 85 -0.55 8.76 9.28
C VAL A 85 -1.37 7.91 10.24
N ALA A 86 -0.78 7.51 11.36
CA ALA A 86 -1.50 6.80 12.42
C ALA A 86 -2.54 7.73 13.05
N THR A 87 -3.80 7.30 13.05
CA THR A 87 -4.88 8.07 13.70
C THR A 87 -5.70 7.23 14.67
N GLY A 88 -5.52 5.91 14.71
CA GLY A 88 -6.37 4.98 15.47
C GLY A 88 -7.85 4.97 15.04
N LYS A 89 -8.20 5.63 13.92
CA LYS A 89 -9.57 5.74 13.41
C LYS A 89 -9.77 4.81 12.21
N THR A 90 -11.02 4.45 11.94
CA THR A 90 -11.38 3.60 10.78
C THR A 90 -12.20 4.34 9.73
N ASP A 91 -12.58 5.58 10.00
CA ASP A 91 -13.26 6.49 9.09
C ASP A 91 -12.82 7.93 9.37
N TRP A 92 -12.93 8.79 8.35
CA TRP A 92 -12.42 10.16 8.36
C TRP A 92 -13.33 11.07 7.55
N VAL A 93 -13.22 12.38 7.76
CA VAL A 93 -13.89 13.35 6.88
C VAL A 93 -13.42 13.17 5.44
N ARG A 94 -14.27 13.58 4.48
CA ARG A 94 -14.16 13.22 3.05
C ARG A 94 -12.75 13.35 2.46
N ASP A 95 -12.02 14.40 2.82
CA ASP A 95 -10.60 14.58 2.52
C ASP A 95 -9.81 14.63 3.84
N VAL A 96 -8.79 13.80 3.97
CA VAL A 96 -7.99 13.74 5.21
C VAL A 96 -7.23 15.04 5.49
N ALA A 97 -6.98 15.86 4.47
CA ALA A 97 -6.41 17.20 4.65
C ALA A 97 -7.40 18.18 5.35
N ASP A 98 -8.69 17.83 5.47
CA ASP A 98 -9.71 18.61 6.20
C ASP A 98 -9.81 18.21 7.69
N GLU A 99 -9.06 17.21 8.15
CA GLU A 99 -8.98 16.83 9.58
C GLU A 99 -8.23 17.92 10.37
N LYS A 100 -8.97 18.91 10.89
CA LYS A 100 -8.41 20.10 11.56
C LYS A 100 -7.48 19.74 12.73
N GLY A 101 -6.34 20.41 12.78
CA GLY A 101 -5.33 20.23 13.83
C GLY A 101 -4.43 19.01 13.60
N SER A 102 -4.68 18.20 12.57
CA SER A 102 -3.92 16.99 12.32
C SER A 102 -2.63 17.23 11.55
N VAL A 103 -1.73 16.24 11.61
CA VAL A 103 -0.54 16.16 10.75
C VAL A 103 -0.92 16.14 9.26
N MET A 104 -2.09 15.57 8.91
CA MET A 104 -2.53 15.47 7.51
C MET A 104 -2.90 16.85 6.94
N GLU A 105 -3.66 17.65 7.70
CA GLU A 105 -3.93 19.05 7.37
C GLU A 105 -2.62 19.84 7.26
N ALA A 106 -1.69 19.61 8.19
CA ALA A 106 -0.43 20.33 8.22
C ALA A 106 0.45 20.04 6.99
N ILE A 107 0.62 18.77 6.61
CA ILE A 107 1.39 18.36 5.43
C ILE A 107 0.82 18.98 4.14
N ASP A 108 -0.49 18.87 3.93
CA ASP A 108 -1.09 19.26 2.65
C ASP A 108 -1.24 20.79 2.53
N LYS A 109 -1.75 21.43 3.60
CA LYS A 109 -2.20 22.84 3.53
C LYS A 109 -1.29 23.86 4.19
N LYS A 110 -0.47 23.45 5.17
CA LYS A 110 0.28 24.41 6.03
C LYS A 110 1.79 24.32 5.88
N ALA A 111 2.33 23.22 5.34
CA ALA A 111 3.77 23.06 5.16
C ALA A 111 4.31 24.07 4.13
N ASP A 112 5.38 24.76 4.50
CA ASP A 112 6.16 25.68 3.65
C ASP A 112 7.05 24.88 2.69
N VAL A 113 7.58 23.74 3.16
CA VAL A 113 8.36 22.81 2.36
C VAL A 113 7.40 21.85 1.68
N LYS A 114 7.51 21.71 0.35
CA LYS A 114 6.72 20.75 -0.43
C LYS A 114 7.55 19.50 -0.80
N PRO A 115 6.89 18.34 -1.01
CA PRO A 115 7.56 17.17 -1.55
C PRO A 115 8.26 17.49 -2.87
N SER A 116 9.56 17.23 -2.94
CA SER A 116 10.40 17.50 -4.11
C SER A 116 10.78 16.24 -4.90
N ASN A 117 10.58 15.05 -4.30
CA ASN A 117 10.80 13.76 -4.96
C ASN A 117 9.56 13.21 -5.69
N GLY A 118 8.65 14.10 -6.09
CA GLY A 118 7.43 13.79 -6.84
C GLY A 118 6.17 13.78 -5.98
N ARG A 119 5.09 13.20 -6.52
CA ARG A 119 3.77 13.30 -5.88
C ARG A 119 3.72 12.46 -4.61
N LEU A 120 3.36 13.09 -3.50
CA LEU A 120 3.02 12.41 -2.26
C LEU A 120 1.56 11.91 -2.30
N MET A 121 1.36 10.64 -1.99
CA MET A 121 0.07 10.09 -1.57
C MET A 121 0.00 10.17 -0.05
N LEU A 122 -1.05 10.81 0.48
CA LEU A 122 -1.26 10.97 1.91
C LEU A 122 -2.51 10.20 2.31
N SER A 123 -2.36 9.28 3.25
CA SER A 123 -3.47 8.49 3.78
C SER A 123 -3.51 8.56 5.30
N ALA A 124 -4.71 8.70 5.85
CA ALA A 124 -4.94 8.42 7.26
C ALA A 124 -5.11 6.91 7.45
N SER A 125 -4.68 6.36 8.59
CA SER A 125 -4.73 4.92 8.84
C SER A 125 -5.16 4.57 10.27
N ASN A 126 -5.77 3.39 10.42
CA ASN A 126 -6.14 2.84 11.72
C ASN A 126 -4.96 2.30 12.54
N ILE A 127 -3.72 2.52 12.08
CA ILE A 127 -2.52 2.30 12.90
C ILE A 127 -2.73 3.02 14.25
N PRO A 128 -2.48 2.35 15.39
CA PRO A 128 -2.59 2.95 16.71
C PRO A 128 -1.65 4.14 16.86
N THR A 129 -2.14 5.18 17.52
CA THR A 129 -1.28 6.28 17.96
C THR A 129 -0.48 5.85 19.19
N PRO A 130 0.67 6.48 19.49
CA PRO A 130 1.50 6.10 20.64
C PRO A 130 0.75 6.09 21.99
N SER A 131 -0.26 6.95 22.13
CA SER A 131 -1.09 7.08 23.33
C SER A 131 -2.45 6.38 23.22
N HIS A 132 -2.70 5.65 22.14
CA HIS A 132 -3.97 4.98 21.81
C HIS A 132 -5.20 5.90 21.81
N ASN A 133 -5.01 7.23 21.77
CA ASN A 133 -6.11 8.16 21.58
C ASN A 133 -6.23 8.60 20.12
N THR A 134 -7.44 8.98 19.74
CA THR A 134 -7.75 9.42 18.37
C THR A 134 -7.75 10.95 18.24
N SER A 135 -7.24 11.65 19.25
CA SER A 135 -7.09 13.10 19.25
C SER A 135 -5.88 13.51 18.42
N TYR A 136 -5.96 14.66 17.77
CA TYR A 136 -4.81 15.25 17.06
C TYR A 136 -3.97 16.19 17.92
N SER A 137 -4.26 16.27 19.23
CA SER A 137 -3.54 17.12 20.18
C SER A 137 -2.16 16.58 20.54
N GLU A 138 -1.90 15.30 20.29
CA GLU A 138 -0.70 14.60 20.69
C GLU A 138 0.15 14.19 19.49
N PRO A 139 1.46 13.94 19.68
CA PRO A 139 2.31 13.41 18.64
C PRO A 139 1.79 12.07 18.12
N THR A 140 1.98 11.84 16.82
CA THR A 140 1.62 10.59 16.17
C THR A 140 2.81 9.98 15.44
N THR A 141 2.59 8.80 14.87
CA THR A 141 3.54 8.05 14.08
C THR A 141 3.12 8.09 12.61
N VAL A 142 4.09 8.13 11.69
CA VAL A 142 3.84 7.97 10.25
C VAL A 142 4.67 6.83 9.68
N LEU A 143 4.09 6.09 8.74
CA LEU A 143 4.79 5.06 7.97
C LEU A 143 5.06 5.58 6.56
N LEU A 144 6.34 5.69 6.20
CA LEU A 144 6.81 6.13 4.90
C LEU A 144 7.04 4.94 3.96
N LEU A 145 6.33 4.95 2.82
CA LEU A 145 6.43 3.98 1.74
C LEU A 145 6.94 4.66 0.46
N PRO A 146 7.72 3.97 -0.38
CA PRO A 146 8.12 2.55 -0.27
C PRO A 146 9.24 2.31 0.74
N ALA A 147 9.70 3.29 1.50
CA ALA A 147 10.85 3.13 2.40
C ALA A 147 10.68 2.07 3.52
N PHE A 148 9.45 1.68 3.89
CA PHE A 148 9.15 0.84 5.05
C PHE A 148 9.78 1.39 6.35
N ILE A 149 9.71 2.70 6.54
CA ILE A 149 10.28 3.37 7.71
C ILE A 149 9.17 4.05 8.51
N ILE A 150 9.16 3.74 9.80
CA ILE A 150 8.30 4.35 10.81
C ILE A 150 9.01 5.59 11.33
N ILE A 151 8.31 6.72 11.37
CA ILE A 151 8.80 7.99 11.91
C ILE A 151 7.89 8.39 13.06
N GLU A 152 8.48 8.60 14.22
CA GLU A 152 7.79 8.82 15.49
C GLU A 152 7.88 10.29 15.92
N ASN A 153 7.06 10.67 16.91
CA ASN A 153 6.96 12.04 17.44
C ASN A 153 6.55 13.09 16.39
N VAL A 154 5.75 12.72 15.40
CA VAL A 154 5.29 13.62 14.35
C VAL A 154 4.18 14.51 14.87
N THR A 155 4.34 15.82 14.70
CA THR A 155 3.36 16.85 15.07
C THR A 155 3.14 17.82 13.92
N PRO A 156 2.03 18.58 13.90
CA PRO A 156 1.83 19.65 12.93
C PRO A 156 3.00 20.67 12.85
N LYS A 157 3.77 20.85 13.94
CA LYS A 157 4.87 21.81 14.02
C LYS A 157 6.13 21.35 13.29
N ASN A 158 6.36 20.04 13.19
CA ASN A 158 7.60 19.48 12.62
C ASN A 158 7.41 18.91 11.19
N VAL A 159 6.28 19.17 10.53
CA VAL A 159 5.99 18.64 9.18
C VAL A 159 6.97 19.13 8.11
N ASN A 160 7.51 20.36 8.23
CA ASN A 160 8.53 20.86 7.30
C ASN A 160 9.79 19.98 7.36
N THR A 161 10.23 19.62 8.57
CA THR A 161 11.35 18.72 8.82
C THR A 161 11.05 17.29 8.36
N LEU A 162 9.83 16.80 8.63
CA LEU A 162 9.37 15.51 8.11
C LEU A 162 9.52 15.44 6.58
N ILE A 163 9.09 16.49 5.88
CA ILE A 163 9.14 16.56 4.43
C ILE A 163 10.59 16.65 3.93
N SER A 164 11.40 17.55 4.50
CA SER A 164 12.77 17.80 4.02
C SER A 164 13.73 16.64 4.33
N GLU A 165 13.67 16.07 5.53
CA GLU A 165 14.66 15.13 6.03
C GLU A 165 14.28 13.66 5.78
N PHE A 166 12.99 13.35 5.68
CA PHE A 166 12.54 11.96 5.53
C PHE A 166 11.85 11.72 4.19
N ILE A 167 10.82 12.50 3.86
CA ILE A 167 10.04 12.25 2.62
C ILE A 167 10.92 12.52 1.39
N ASN A 168 11.53 13.70 1.30
CA ASN A 168 12.32 14.11 0.12
C ASN A 168 13.59 13.29 -0.09
N LYS A 169 14.19 12.80 1.01
CA LYS A 169 15.41 11.96 0.98
C LYS A 169 15.10 10.46 0.86
N GLY A 170 13.84 10.07 1.02
CA GLY A 170 13.42 8.68 0.89
C GLY A 170 13.35 8.19 -0.56
N PRO A 171 13.40 6.86 -0.77
CA PRO A 171 13.23 6.27 -2.09
C PRO A 171 11.82 6.54 -2.63
N THR A 172 11.69 6.56 -3.94
CA THR A 172 10.42 6.61 -4.65
C THR A 172 10.06 5.25 -5.24
N ASN A 173 8.84 5.14 -5.76
CA ASN A 173 8.34 3.96 -6.46
C ASN A 173 9.17 3.55 -7.70
N THR A 174 10.06 4.42 -8.19
CA THR A 174 10.95 4.16 -9.33
C THR A 174 12.44 4.14 -8.96
N THR A 175 12.79 4.42 -7.70
CA THR A 175 14.17 4.23 -7.21
C THR A 175 14.51 2.74 -7.27
N PRO A 176 15.64 2.31 -7.86
CA PRO A 176 16.07 0.91 -7.80
C PRO A 176 16.11 0.36 -6.37
N LEU A 177 16.01 -0.95 -6.22
CA LEU A 177 16.26 -1.57 -4.92
C LEU A 177 17.72 -1.41 -4.52
N GLY A 178 17.92 -1.25 -3.21
CA GLY A 178 19.23 -1.08 -2.60
C GLY A 178 19.11 -0.41 -1.23
N PRO A 179 20.23 -0.28 -0.51
CA PRO A 179 20.24 0.28 0.84
C PRO A 179 19.63 1.68 0.91
N ILE A 180 18.68 1.87 1.81
CA ILE A 180 18.06 3.17 2.08
C ILE A 180 18.82 3.88 3.21
N SER A 181 19.23 5.13 2.95
CA SER A 181 19.85 5.99 3.95
C SER A 181 18.88 7.08 4.39
N ILE A 182 18.06 6.78 5.41
CA ILE A 182 17.23 7.76 6.12
C ILE A 182 17.78 7.93 7.54
N PRO A 183 17.88 9.16 8.07
CA PRO A 183 18.44 9.40 9.41
C PRO A 183 17.59 8.74 10.50
N THR A 184 18.23 7.97 11.39
CA THR A 184 17.58 7.40 12.60
C THR A 184 17.13 8.49 13.57
N SER A 185 17.93 9.55 13.70
CA SER A 185 17.62 10.75 14.47
C SER A 185 18.28 11.98 13.84
N LEU A 186 17.79 13.17 14.20
CA LEU A 186 18.40 14.43 13.75
C LEU A 186 19.57 14.81 14.67
N PRO A 187 20.64 15.42 14.14
CA PRO A 187 21.81 15.81 14.93
C PRO A 187 21.51 17.06 15.77
N ASP A 188 21.00 16.85 16.98
CA ASP A 188 20.96 17.84 18.07
C ASP A 188 21.46 17.17 19.37
N PRO A 189 22.12 17.89 20.29
CA PRO A 189 22.92 17.28 21.36
C PRO A 189 22.12 16.61 22.49
N LEU A 190 20.78 16.72 22.52
CA LEU A 190 19.89 16.05 23.47
C LEU A 190 18.57 15.67 22.76
N PRO A 191 18.14 14.41 22.79
CA PRO A 191 16.82 14.03 22.31
C PRO A 191 15.75 14.61 23.24
N THR A 192 15.19 15.76 22.90
CA THR A 192 13.92 16.19 23.48
C THR A 192 12.80 15.30 22.91
N ALA A 193 11.74 15.08 23.69
CA ALA A 193 10.57 14.30 23.27
C ALA A 193 9.88 14.85 21.99
N ASP A 194 10.27 16.04 21.55
CA ASP A 194 9.77 16.72 20.34
C ASP A 194 10.57 16.39 19.05
N GLN A 195 11.67 15.64 19.15
CA GLN A 195 12.49 15.28 17.99
C GLN A 195 11.92 14.09 17.22
N LEU A 196 11.88 14.23 15.90
CA LEU A 196 11.57 13.16 14.96
C LEU A 196 12.64 12.08 15.05
N THR A 197 12.21 10.84 15.30
CA THR A 197 13.06 9.65 15.24
C THR A 197 12.49 8.69 14.21
N SER A 198 13.34 7.84 13.65
CA SER A 198 12.89 6.83 12.70
C SER A 198 13.48 5.46 12.95
N ARG A 199 12.71 4.43 12.57
CA ARG A 199 13.10 3.03 12.65
C ARG A 199 12.51 2.23 11.49
N PRO A 200 13.11 1.09 11.10
CA PRO A 200 12.50 0.18 10.16
C PRO A 200 11.13 -0.33 10.63
N SER A 201 10.19 -0.50 9.71
CA SER A 201 8.96 -1.23 9.96
C SER A 201 9.28 -2.71 10.21
N PRO A 202 8.69 -3.35 11.23
CA PRO A 202 8.93 -4.76 11.51
C PRO A 202 8.31 -5.68 10.45
N HIS A 203 7.36 -5.20 9.64
CA HIS A 203 6.60 -6.00 8.71
C HIS A 203 7.34 -6.29 7.40
N ARG A 204 7.12 -7.48 6.85
CA ARG A 204 7.65 -7.89 5.53
C ARG A 204 6.69 -7.55 4.38
N ALA A 205 5.40 -7.47 4.68
CA ALA A 205 4.38 -6.96 3.78
C ALA A 205 3.28 -6.21 4.53
N LEU A 206 2.55 -5.37 3.82
CA LEU A 206 1.42 -4.60 4.29
C LEU A 206 0.25 -4.77 3.33
N ILE A 207 -0.94 -4.99 3.87
CA ILE A 207 -2.19 -4.94 3.12
C ILE A 207 -2.94 -3.68 3.56
N LEU A 208 -3.19 -2.77 2.63
CA LEU A 208 -3.92 -1.53 2.87
C LEU A 208 -5.31 -1.61 2.23
N LEU A 209 -6.36 -1.48 3.04
CA LEU A 209 -7.76 -1.57 2.62
C LEU A 209 -8.41 -0.19 2.74
N CYS A 210 -9.03 0.30 1.66
CA CYS A 210 -9.81 1.53 1.74
C CYS A 210 -11.07 1.30 2.58
N SER A 211 -11.19 1.94 3.75
CA SER A 211 -12.34 1.75 4.67
C SER A 211 -13.25 2.97 4.79
N GLN A 212 -12.97 4.06 4.07
CA GLN A 212 -13.60 5.36 4.33
C GLN A 212 -15.09 5.39 3.97
N LYS A 213 -15.93 5.11 4.97
CA LYS A 213 -17.39 5.04 4.89
C LYS A 213 -18.00 6.40 4.57
N THR A 214 -17.46 7.48 5.15
CA THR A 214 -17.90 8.85 4.89
C THR A 214 -17.73 9.25 3.42
N ARG A 215 -16.77 8.65 2.71
CA ARG A 215 -16.58 8.86 1.28
C ARG A 215 -17.49 7.96 0.44
N ASP A 216 -17.54 6.67 0.76
CA ASP A 216 -18.38 5.68 0.09
C ASP A 216 -18.68 4.51 1.06
N ALA A 217 -19.97 4.22 1.27
CA ALA A 217 -20.40 3.19 2.19
C ALA A 217 -19.87 1.78 1.82
N ARG A 218 -19.63 1.49 0.54
CA ARG A 218 -19.14 0.19 0.08
C ARG A 218 -17.73 -0.09 0.59
N CYS A 219 -16.86 0.91 0.61
CA CYS A 219 -15.53 0.80 1.20
C CYS A 219 -15.61 0.47 2.70
N GLY A 220 -16.45 1.21 3.44
CA GLY A 220 -16.65 0.98 4.87
C GLY A 220 -17.32 -0.35 5.23
N GLN A 221 -18.12 -0.91 4.33
CA GLN A 221 -18.74 -2.23 4.49
C GLN A 221 -17.79 -3.38 4.15
N SER A 222 -17.04 -3.26 3.06
CA SER A 222 -16.19 -4.34 2.56
C SER A 222 -14.88 -4.49 3.33
N ALA A 223 -14.23 -3.41 3.74
CA ALA A 223 -12.90 -3.48 4.38
C ALA A 223 -12.87 -4.35 5.65
N PRO A 224 -13.83 -4.27 6.61
CA PRO A 224 -13.83 -5.14 7.78
C PRO A 224 -14.05 -6.62 7.45
N LEU A 225 -14.87 -6.91 6.44
CA LEU A 225 -15.15 -8.28 5.98
C LEU A 225 -13.91 -8.91 5.33
N LEU A 226 -13.24 -8.15 4.46
CA LEU A 226 -12.00 -8.59 3.83
C LEU A 226 -10.87 -8.76 4.85
N ARG A 227 -10.72 -7.82 5.80
CA ARG A 227 -9.72 -7.96 6.86
C ARG A 227 -9.91 -9.26 7.64
N LYS A 228 -11.16 -9.62 7.97
CA LYS A 228 -11.47 -10.86 8.70
C LYS A 228 -11.01 -12.11 7.93
N GLU A 229 -11.26 -12.20 6.63
CA GLU A 229 -10.81 -13.35 5.84
C GLU A 229 -9.30 -13.36 5.57
N LEU A 230 -8.71 -12.21 5.27
CA LEU A 230 -7.25 -12.09 5.13
C LEU A 230 -6.54 -12.52 6.42
N GLU A 231 -7.05 -12.08 7.57
CA GLU A 231 -6.55 -12.47 8.88
C GLU A 231 -6.65 -14.00 9.09
N ARG A 232 -7.78 -14.61 8.72
CA ARG A 232 -7.97 -16.06 8.82
C ARG A 232 -6.86 -16.82 8.07
N HIS A 233 -6.60 -16.45 6.81
CA HIS A 233 -5.56 -17.09 6.00
C HIS A 233 -4.14 -16.76 6.50
N LEU A 234 -3.88 -15.54 6.96
CA LEU A 234 -2.59 -15.16 7.52
C LEU A 234 -2.27 -15.86 8.84
N ARG A 235 -3.28 -16.14 9.67
CA ARG A 235 -3.13 -16.86 10.94
C ARG A 235 -2.70 -18.31 10.73
N VAL A 236 -3.16 -18.97 9.67
CA VAL A 236 -2.73 -20.34 9.30
C VAL A 236 -1.22 -20.39 9.12
N CYS A 237 -0.63 -19.37 8.49
CA CYS A 237 0.82 -19.26 8.33
C CYS A 237 1.55 -18.58 9.51
N GLY A 238 0.87 -18.20 10.60
CA GLY A 238 1.48 -17.45 11.71
C GLY A 238 1.98 -16.04 11.33
N LEU A 239 1.51 -15.50 10.21
CA LEU A 239 2.00 -14.25 9.63
C LEU A 239 1.15 -13.03 10.00
N PHE A 240 -0.05 -13.22 10.51
CA PHE A 240 -0.89 -12.10 10.93
C PHE A 240 -0.19 -11.28 12.02
N ARG A 241 -0.18 -9.97 11.84
CA ARG A 241 0.24 -8.99 12.84
C ARG A 241 -0.96 -8.08 13.12
N ASP A 242 -1.42 -8.11 14.36
CA ASP A 242 -2.46 -7.19 14.79
C ASP A 242 -1.88 -5.76 14.90
N LEU A 243 -2.73 -4.78 15.18
CA LEU A 243 -2.39 -3.36 15.14
C LEU A 243 -1.23 -2.96 16.08
N ASP A 244 -1.11 -3.64 17.23
CA ASP A 244 -0.05 -3.41 18.23
C ASP A 244 1.05 -4.48 18.20
N ASP A 245 1.03 -5.38 17.21
CA ASP A 245 1.98 -6.48 17.11
C ASP A 245 3.24 -6.08 16.34
N GLU A 246 4.26 -5.65 17.07
CA GLU A 246 5.56 -5.26 16.50
C GLU A 246 6.53 -6.41 16.28
N ARG A 247 6.09 -7.68 16.39
CA ARG A 247 6.97 -8.82 16.16
C ARG A 247 7.55 -8.76 14.74
N PRO A 248 8.87 -8.91 14.57
CA PRO A 248 9.50 -8.92 13.25
C PRO A 248 8.84 -9.91 12.29
N GLY A 249 8.83 -9.56 11.01
CA GLY A 249 8.17 -10.37 9.99
C GLY A 249 6.68 -10.10 9.86
N GLY A 250 6.00 -11.07 9.25
CA GLY A 250 4.55 -11.06 9.12
C GLY A 250 4.00 -9.94 8.23
N VAL A 251 2.68 -9.76 8.36
CA VAL A 251 1.86 -8.93 7.50
C VAL A 251 0.97 -8.03 8.35
N GLY A 252 1.14 -6.72 8.22
CA GLY A 252 0.23 -5.73 8.79
C GLY A 252 -0.98 -5.53 7.88
N VAL A 253 -2.19 -5.56 8.43
CA VAL A 253 -3.44 -5.33 7.68
C VAL A 253 -4.12 -4.06 8.20
N TYR A 254 -4.00 -2.98 7.43
CA TYR A 254 -4.44 -1.66 7.85
C TYR A 254 -5.59 -1.13 7.00
N PHE A 255 -6.47 -0.41 7.65
CA PHE A 255 -7.43 0.45 7.00
C PHE A 255 -6.78 1.79 6.66
N ILE A 256 -7.11 2.30 5.49
CA ILE A 256 -6.66 3.61 5.02
C ILE A 256 -7.82 4.44 4.50
N SER A 257 -7.62 5.76 4.49
CA SER A 257 -8.53 6.71 3.86
C SER A 257 -8.67 6.49 2.35
N HIS A 258 -9.55 7.27 1.72
CA HIS A 258 -9.91 7.10 0.33
C HIS A 258 -8.72 7.24 -0.62
N VAL A 259 -8.50 6.18 -1.41
CA VAL A 259 -7.44 6.10 -2.42
C VAL A 259 -7.91 6.44 -3.84
N GLY A 260 -9.19 6.76 -4.03
CA GLY A 260 -9.80 6.88 -5.37
C GLY A 260 -10.35 5.54 -5.88
N GLY A 261 -11.31 5.60 -6.82
CA GLY A 261 -11.89 4.39 -7.43
C GLY A 261 -12.87 3.63 -6.53
N HIS A 262 -13.64 4.34 -5.67
CA HIS A 262 -14.66 3.71 -4.82
C HIS A 262 -15.77 3.01 -5.62
N LYS A 263 -15.98 3.40 -6.90
CA LYS A 263 -16.87 2.68 -7.81
C LYS A 263 -16.45 1.22 -8.05
N TYR A 264 -15.17 0.91 -7.85
CA TYR A 264 -14.56 -0.43 -7.98
C TYR A 264 -14.28 -1.09 -6.63
N SER A 265 -14.98 -0.70 -5.56
CA SER A 265 -14.80 -1.29 -4.22
C SER A 265 -14.82 -2.84 -4.29
N ALA A 266 -14.08 -3.57 -3.48
CA ALA A 266 -13.13 -3.12 -2.49
C ALA A 266 -11.74 -2.87 -3.09
N ASN A 267 -11.10 -1.77 -2.68
CA ASN A 267 -9.73 -1.44 -3.07
C ASN A 267 -8.75 -1.98 -2.02
N LEU A 268 -7.69 -2.63 -2.49
CA LEU A 268 -6.64 -3.25 -1.67
C LEU A 268 -5.28 -2.98 -2.32
N MET A 269 -4.31 -2.53 -1.51
CA MET A 269 -2.91 -2.35 -1.95
C MET A 269 -2.01 -3.26 -1.14
N VAL A 270 -1.18 -4.05 -1.81
CA VAL A 270 -0.16 -4.89 -1.17
C VAL A 270 1.20 -4.27 -1.38
N TYR A 271 1.80 -3.74 -0.32
CA TYR A 271 3.22 -3.38 -0.31
C TYR A 271 4.01 -4.57 0.24
N ARG A 272 5.05 -5.03 -0.47
CA ARG A 272 5.89 -6.14 0.00
C ARG A 272 7.36 -5.87 -0.27
N LYS A 273 8.23 -6.29 0.66
CA LYS A 273 9.68 -6.31 0.46
C LYS A 273 10.06 -7.34 -0.61
N GLU A 274 11.28 -7.26 -1.12
CA GLU A 274 11.84 -8.29 -2.02
C GLU A 274 11.85 -9.64 -1.32
N ASP A 275 11.39 -10.68 -2.02
CA ASP A 275 11.30 -12.06 -1.54
C ASP A 275 10.87 -12.13 -0.06
N ALA A 276 9.80 -11.40 0.25
CA ALA A 276 9.40 -11.02 1.61
C ALA A 276 9.37 -12.20 2.60
N PHE A 277 9.11 -13.40 2.08
CA PHE A 277 8.94 -14.65 2.82
C PHE A 277 9.81 -15.81 2.31
N GLY A 278 10.70 -15.59 1.35
CA GLY A 278 11.55 -16.65 0.77
C GLY A 278 10.80 -17.61 -0.16
N LEU A 279 9.66 -17.17 -0.73
CA LEU A 279 8.72 -18.03 -1.47
C LEU A 279 8.55 -17.63 -2.94
N ASP A 280 9.18 -16.54 -3.40
CA ASP A 280 8.91 -15.98 -4.73
C ASP A 280 9.26 -16.94 -5.87
N LYS A 281 10.23 -17.83 -5.63
CA LYS A 281 10.72 -18.84 -6.60
C LYS A 281 10.13 -20.23 -6.38
N ILE A 282 9.23 -20.41 -5.42
CA ILE A 282 8.66 -21.72 -5.10
C ILE A 282 7.56 -22.09 -6.08
N GLU A 283 7.65 -23.28 -6.66
CA GLU A 283 6.63 -23.86 -7.53
C GLU A 283 5.61 -24.65 -6.69
N ARG A 284 4.53 -23.98 -6.27
CA ARG A 284 3.54 -24.55 -5.34
C ARG A 284 2.86 -25.80 -5.89
N GLY A 285 2.64 -25.89 -7.20
CA GLY A 285 2.01 -27.05 -7.85
C GLY A 285 2.84 -28.34 -7.78
N LYS A 286 4.11 -28.25 -7.38
CA LYS A 286 5.01 -29.41 -7.19
C LYS A 286 5.16 -29.82 -5.73
N LEU A 287 4.49 -29.14 -4.80
CA LEU A 287 4.58 -29.40 -3.37
C LEU A 287 3.25 -29.94 -2.84
N ASP A 288 3.33 -30.87 -1.89
CA ASP A 288 2.15 -31.37 -1.19
C ASP A 288 1.78 -30.42 -0.04
N GLY A 289 0.50 -30.03 0.02
CA GLY A 289 -0.09 -29.28 1.13
C GLY A 289 0.12 -27.76 1.09
N GLU A 290 -0.24 -27.10 2.20
CA GLU A 290 -0.14 -25.64 2.32
C GLU A 290 1.32 -25.19 2.51
N VAL A 291 1.78 -24.29 1.64
CA VAL A 291 3.12 -23.69 1.74
C VAL A 291 3.03 -22.37 2.49
N CYS A 292 3.45 -22.41 3.76
CA CYS A 292 3.70 -21.25 4.61
C CYS A 292 5.21 -21.08 4.84
N PRO A 293 5.70 -19.85 5.01
CA PRO A 293 7.11 -19.62 5.25
C PRO A 293 7.52 -20.11 6.65
N PRO A 294 8.80 -20.49 6.83
CA PRO A 294 9.32 -20.81 8.15
C PRO A 294 9.27 -19.58 9.08
N PRO A 295 9.22 -19.77 10.41
CA PRO A 295 9.30 -18.66 11.36
C PRO A 295 10.53 -17.80 11.09
N ALA A 296 10.32 -16.51 10.83
CA ALA A 296 11.40 -15.58 10.56
C ALA A 296 12.31 -15.43 11.79
N LYS A 297 13.62 -15.60 11.61
CA LYS A 297 14.61 -15.15 12.59
C LYS A 297 15.02 -13.73 12.22
N PRO A 298 14.99 -12.77 13.15
CA PRO A 298 15.54 -11.45 12.88
C PRO A 298 17.04 -11.59 12.56
N SER A 299 17.47 -11.14 11.39
CA SER A 299 18.90 -11.00 11.09
C SER A 299 19.32 -9.57 11.37
N ALA A 300 20.33 -9.38 12.21
CA ALA A 300 20.90 -8.07 12.53
C ALA A 300 21.46 -7.34 11.29
N ASP A 301 21.76 -8.09 10.22
CA ASP A 301 22.34 -7.61 8.97
C ASP A 301 21.30 -7.44 7.84
N GLU A 302 19.99 -7.45 8.13
CA GLU A 302 18.98 -7.22 7.08
C GLU A 302 19.08 -5.78 6.56
N VAL A 303 19.49 -5.64 5.30
CA VAL A 303 19.59 -4.34 4.62
C VAL A 303 18.18 -3.76 4.45
N GLN A 304 17.99 -2.50 4.86
CA GLN A 304 16.73 -1.81 4.68
C GLN A 304 16.60 -1.32 3.23
N GLU A 305 15.84 -2.03 2.40
CA GLU A 305 15.65 -1.71 0.97
C GLU A 305 14.23 -1.20 0.62
N GLY A 306 13.32 -1.32 1.58
CA GLY A 306 11.93 -0.90 1.45
C GLY A 306 11.06 -1.91 0.70
N ALA A 307 9.96 -1.43 0.13
CA ALA A 307 9.05 -2.21 -0.70
C ALA A 307 9.70 -2.49 -2.05
N ALA A 308 9.73 -3.75 -2.47
CA ALA A 308 10.01 -4.11 -3.86
C ALA A 308 8.79 -3.85 -4.75
N GLN A 309 7.60 -4.19 -4.25
CA GLN A 309 6.38 -4.12 -5.03
C GLN A 309 5.28 -3.37 -4.27
N CYS A 310 4.43 -2.67 -5.03
CA CYS A 310 3.09 -2.27 -4.60
C CYS A 310 2.09 -2.77 -5.64
N ILE A 311 1.25 -3.73 -5.26
CA ILE A 311 0.22 -4.31 -6.12
C ILE A 311 -1.13 -3.70 -5.73
N TRP A 312 -1.72 -2.87 -6.58
CA TRP A 312 -3.03 -2.25 -6.31
C TRP A 312 -4.13 -2.98 -7.07
N ILE A 313 -5.00 -3.66 -6.32
CA ILE A 313 -6.18 -4.36 -6.83
C ILE A 313 -7.51 -3.73 -6.35
N ALA A 314 -8.57 -3.98 -7.11
CA ALA A 314 -9.94 -3.60 -6.81
C ALA A 314 -10.91 -4.75 -7.07
N ARG A 315 -12.20 -4.54 -6.81
CA ARG A 315 -13.27 -5.55 -6.97
C ARG A 315 -13.00 -6.83 -6.16
N VAL A 316 -12.23 -6.69 -5.08
CA VAL A 316 -11.87 -7.80 -4.20
C VAL A 316 -13.10 -8.26 -3.44
N ARG A 317 -13.31 -9.56 -3.43
CA ARG A 317 -14.34 -10.24 -2.65
C ARG A 317 -13.71 -11.17 -1.61
N PRO A 318 -14.46 -11.56 -0.56
CA PRO A 318 -13.96 -12.48 0.47
C PRO A 318 -13.36 -13.77 -0.09
N GLU A 319 -13.96 -14.33 -1.13
CA GLU A 319 -13.50 -15.55 -1.80
C GLU A 319 -12.13 -15.40 -2.49
N ASP A 320 -11.72 -14.17 -2.83
CA ASP A 320 -10.41 -13.91 -3.42
C ASP A 320 -9.28 -13.89 -2.36
N CYS A 321 -9.61 -13.77 -1.07
CA CYS A 321 -8.62 -13.54 0.00
C CYS A 321 -7.59 -14.65 0.12
N GLU A 322 -7.98 -15.91 -0.09
CA GLU A 322 -7.06 -17.05 -0.07
C GLU A 322 -5.96 -16.93 -1.12
N GLY A 323 -6.36 -16.72 -2.38
CA GLY A 323 -5.44 -16.54 -3.49
C GLY A 323 -4.57 -15.29 -3.33
N ILE A 324 -5.13 -14.19 -2.80
CA ILE A 324 -4.38 -12.98 -2.48
C ILE A 324 -3.27 -13.27 -1.46
N ILE A 325 -3.53 -14.04 -0.41
CA ILE A 325 -2.48 -14.40 0.54
C ILE A 325 -1.45 -15.32 -0.13
N LYS A 326 -1.88 -16.43 -0.73
CA LYS A 326 -1.00 -17.46 -1.31
C LYS A 326 -0.07 -16.91 -2.39
N PHE A 327 -0.59 -16.06 -3.27
CA PHE A 327 0.13 -15.65 -4.49
C PHE A 327 0.55 -14.19 -4.44
N THR A 328 -0.34 -13.27 -4.06
CA THR A 328 -0.04 -11.83 -4.07
C THR A 328 0.89 -11.41 -2.94
N VAL A 329 0.56 -11.79 -1.71
CA VAL A 329 1.34 -11.41 -0.53
C VAL A 329 2.61 -12.25 -0.43
N LEU A 330 2.48 -13.57 -0.54
CA LEU A 330 3.59 -14.50 -0.31
C LEU A 330 4.56 -14.61 -1.49
N GLN A 331 4.12 -14.43 -2.74
CA GLN A 331 4.97 -14.67 -3.94
C GLN A 331 5.02 -13.50 -4.94
N GLY A 332 4.33 -12.39 -4.68
CA GLY A 332 4.33 -11.22 -5.58
C GLY A 332 3.66 -11.45 -6.94
N LYS A 333 2.78 -12.47 -7.04
CA LYS A 333 2.00 -12.79 -8.23
C LYS A 333 0.60 -12.17 -8.19
N VAL A 334 -0.12 -12.18 -9.31
CA VAL A 334 -1.52 -11.73 -9.38
C VAL A 334 -2.42 -12.86 -9.86
N VAL A 335 -3.57 -13.05 -9.21
CA VAL A 335 -4.49 -14.15 -9.53
C VAL A 335 -5.37 -13.80 -10.74
N LYS A 336 -6.13 -12.71 -10.65
CA LYS A 336 -7.11 -12.28 -11.67
C LYS A 336 -6.80 -10.87 -12.22
N PRO A 337 -5.62 -10.64 -12.82
CA PRO A 337 -5.18 -9.29 -13.19
C PRO A 337 -6.12 -8.58 -14.15
N GLU A 338 -6.75 -9.31 -15.08
CA GLU A 338 -7.66 -8.72 -16.06
C GLU A 338 -8.92 -8.13 -15.41
N ARG A 339 -9.34 -8.66 -14.26
CA ARG A 339 -10.53 -8.22 -13.53
C ARG A 339 -10.19 -7.22 -12.42
N GLN A 340 -9.08 -7.45 -11.70
CA GLN A 340 -8.82 -6.81 -10.40
C GLN A 340 -7.63 -5.85 -10.41
N LEU A 341 -6.66 -5.97 -11.32
CA LEU A 341 -5.45 -5.14 -11.28
C LEU A 341 -5.75 -3.71 -11.72
N ARG A 342 -5.39 -2.74 -10.88
CA ARG A 342 -5.50 -1.30 -11.18
C ARG A 342 -4.21 -0.71 -11.68
N GLY A 343 -3.09 -1.10 -11.07
CA GLY A 343 -1.78 -0.53 -11.29
C GLY A 343 -0.84 -0.89 -10.14
N GLY A 344 0.30 -0.22 -10.08
CA GLY A 344 1.34 -0.52 -9.11
C GLY A 344 2.75 -0.31 -9.66
N PHE A 345 3.73 -0.80 -8.92
CA PHE A 345 5.13 -0.81 -9.33
C PHE A 345 5.81 -2.11 -8.88
N ASP A 346 6.87 -2.45 -9.60
CA ASP A 346 7.86 -3.46 -9.27
C ASP A 346 9.25 -2.85 -9.46
N ARG A 347 9.90 -2.50 -8.34
CA ARG A 347 11.24 -1.88 -8.30
C ARG A 347 12.36 -2.86 -8.64
N GLN A 348 12.15 -4.17 -8.51
CA GLN A 348 13.14 -5.18 -8.92
C GLN A 348 13.25 -5.19 -10.45
N ARG A 349 12.11 -5.11 -11.12
CA ARG A 349 12.01 -5.16 -12.58
C ARG A 349 12.04 -3.78 -13.25
N GLY A 350 11.96 -2.71 -12.46
CA GLY A 350 11.94 -1.33 -12.97
C GLY A 350 10.66 -0.99 -13.75
N VAL A 351 9.56 -1.68 -13.48
CA VAL A 351 8.28 -1.51 -14.19
C VAL A 351 7.22 -0.89 -13.29
N PHE A 352 6.33 -0.10 -13.89
CA PHE A 352 5.20 0.52 -13.20
C PHE A 352 4.03 0.74 -14.16
N SER A 353 2.84 0.90 -13.58
CA SER A 353 1.66 1.39 -14.29
C SER A 353 0.74 2.10 -13.32
N TRP A 354 0.24 3.26 -13.75
CA TRP A 354 -0.72 4.07 -13.00
C TRP A 354 -1.99 4.24 -13.80
#